data_AF-A0AA35RQN7-F1
#
_entry.id   AF-A0AA35RQN7-F1
#
_cell.length_a   1.000
_cell.length_b   1.000
_cell.length_c   1.000
_cell.angle_alpha   90.00
_cell.angle_beta   90.00
_cell.angle_gamma   90.00
#
_symmetry.space_group_name_H-M   'P 1'
#
loop_
_entity.id
_entity.type
_entity.pdbx_description
1 polymer ?
#
loop_
_entity_poly.entity_id
_entity_poly.type
_entity_poly.pdbx_seq_one_letter_code
_entity_poly.pdbx_strand_id
1 'polypeptide(L)'
;MKGCGCYLDKDGSRISFPAFPVQQMEGAEGKWEVRGCCFKHTAHNEQHMCDVIASVLEKEGMVVGNRSLCLWRYSIPGEPVDVVPKYCGVFETLGERRLSSDLLPGLSSLLPHLLPSLSLSSILALFPPDRVSHTANGQPSILPTWSACCTGGQHKKKEPVNLCHTPLQETPPTFTPEGLSTGLLGEWCRTVYGMKDLLPLSQELLCTHGSVLAALYWRLGWEVGVVSSTLATNGINWGYFFDHNPFEPHCNQHPNNFVILPPGHENLLAPVDFDLAFTADRFVSPYTGTNDQSLFQSWLDSGLTEMERALGGEAVNTGVLTSAKADLSPSHSALEWGLRDTLVCGYREAVSTPSRQAPPPLPPSLRKTMDSLIRLALIVSSRP
;
A
#
# COMPACT_ATOMS: atom_id res chain seq x y z
N MET A 1 -12.61 14.63 -5.11
CA MET A 1 -13.94 13.99 -5.34
C MET A 1 -13.68 12.55 -5.71
N LYS A 2 -14.28 11.57 -5.02
CA LYS A 2 -14.12 10.16 -5.37
C LYS A 2 -15.39 9.66 -6.08
N GLY A 3 -15.22 9.25 -7.34
CA GLY A 3 -16.15 8.40 -8.09
C GLY A 3 -15.42 7.09 -8.44
N CYS A 4 -16.14 6.03 -8.79
CA CYS A 4 -15.59 4.70 -9.09
C CYS A 4 -14.69 4.61 -10.36
N GLY A 5 -13.70 5.50 -10.51
CA GLY A 5 -12.56 5.31 -11.41
C GLY A 5 -12.60 5.98 -12.79
N CYS A 6 -13.33 7.06 -13.01
CA CYS A 6 -13.30 7.77 -14.30
C CYS A 6 -12.77 9.22 -14.18
N TYR A 7 -11.44 9.37 -14.15
CA TYR A 7 -10.75 10.63 -14.45
C TYR A 7 -9.88 10.43 -15.70
N LEU A 8 -9.84 11.45 -16.56
CA LEU A 8 -9.10 11.44 -17.84
C LEU A 8 -7.63 11.82 -17.67
N ASP A 9 -6.74 11.12 -18.39
CA ASP A 9 -5.46 11.66 -18.87
C ASP A 9 -5.47 11.82 -20.40
N LYS A 10 -4.40 12.40 -20.95
CA LYS A 10 -4.32 12.89 -22.35
C LYS A 10 -4.08 11.76 -23.38
N ASP A 11 -3.87 10.54 -22.91
CA ASP A 11 -3.22 9.45 -23.63
C ASP A 11 -4.22 8.40 -24.15
N GLY A 12 -5.51 8.64 -23.95
CA GLY A 12 -6.58 8.00 -24.74
C GLY A 12 -6.81 6.52 -24.45
N SER A 13 -6.25 6.00 -23.36
CA SER A 13 -6.38 4.58 -22.98
C SER A 13 -7.65 4.25 -22.19
N ARG A 14 -8.45 5.26 -21.80
CA ARG A 14 -9.70 5.11 -21.03
C ARG A 14 -10.79 6.11 -21.49
N ILE A 15 -12.04 5.74 -21.23
CA ILE A 15 -13.26 6.32 -21.83
C ILE A 15 -13.44 7.80 -21.42
N SER A 16 -13.64 8.68 -22.40
CA SER A 16 -13.77 10.14 -22.22
C SER A 16 -14.95 10.53 -21.34
N PHE A 17 -14.70 11.28 -20.26
CA PHE A 17 -15.75 12.06 -19.62
C PHE A 17 -16.43 12.96 -20.68
N PRO A 18 -17.77 13.04 -20.70
CA PRO A 18 -18.72 12.35 -19.84
C PRO A 18 -19.10 10.98 -20.43
N ALA A 19 -18.55 9.90 -19.89
CA ALA A 19 -19.03 8.57 -20.21
C ALA A 19 -19.07 7.75 -18.93
N PHE A 20 -20.27 7.31 -18.57
CA PHE A 20 -20.44 6.18 -17.67
C PHE A 20 -20.61 4.95 -18.56
N PRO A 21 -19.59 4.09 -18.66
CA PRO A 21 -19.67 2.90 -19.48
C PRO A 21 -20.84 2.05 -18.99
N VAL A 22 -21.70 1.66 -19.92
CA VAL A 22 -22.76 0.70 -19.66
C VAL A 22 -22.34 -0.59 -20.31
N GLN A 23 -22.17 -1.64 -19.51
CA GLN A 23 -21.80 -2.97 -20.01
C GLN A 23 -22.72 -4.03 -19.45
N GLN A 24 -22.87 -5.12 -20.20
CA GLN A 24 -23.64 -6.27 -19.74
C GLN A 24 -22.89 -6.92 -18.58
N MET A 25 -23.60 -7.22 -17.49
CA MET A 25 -23.00 -7.92 -16.35
C MET A 25 -22.63 -9.34 -16.76
N GLU A 26 -21.41 -9.75 -16.45
CA GLU A 26 -20.94 -11.11 -16.72
C GLU A 26 -21.82 -12.12 -15.97
N GLY A 27 -22.27 -13.17 -16.66
CA GLY A 27 -23.13 -14.21 -16.08
C GLY A 27 -24.58 -13.78 -15.78
N ALA A 28 -25.01 -12.57 -16.14
CA ALA A 28 -26.37 -12.10 -15.89
C ALA A 28 -27.03 -11.51 -17.16
N GLU A 29 -27.68 -12.39 -17.94
CA GLU A 29 -28.39 -12.01 -19.16
C GLU A 29 -29.44 -10.91 -18.92
N GLY A 30 -29.43 -9.88 -19.76
CA GLY A 30 -30.35 -8.74 -19.67
C GLY A 30 -30.06 -7.77 -18.51
N LYS A 31 -29.03 -8.01 -17.69
CA LYS A 31 -28.59 -7.06 -16.66
C LYS A 31 -27.40 -6.24 -17.16
N TRP A 32 -27.47 -4.95 -16.87
CA TRP A 32 -26.46 -3.97 -17.28
C TRP A 32 -25.94 -3.25 -16.04
N GLU A 33 -24.64 -2.98 -16.03
CA GLU A 33 -24.00 -2.19 -14.99
C GLU A 33 -23.50 -0.86 -15.55
N VAL A 34 -23.62 0.18 -14.73
CA VAL A 34 -23.09 1.52 -15.00
C VAL A 34 -21.80 1.67 -14.22
N ARG A 35 -20.68 1.78 -14.93
CA ARG A 35 -19.34 1.93 -14.33
C ARG A 35 -19.00 3.42 -14.18
N GLY A 36 -18.10 3.76 -13.26
CA GLY A 36 -17.53 5.11 -13.14
C GLY A 36 -18.29 6.10 -12.25
N CYS A 37 -19.41 5.73 -11.64
CA CYS A 37 -20.13 6.56 -10.66
C CYS A 37 -20.39 5.80 -9.36
N CYS A 38 -20.51 6.51 -8.24
CA CYS A 38 -21.00 5.92 -7.00
C CYS A 38 -22.53 6.02 -6.93
N PHE A 39 -23.16 4.99 -6.37
CA PHE A 39 -24.56 5.07 -5.98
C PHE A 39 -24.70 5.74 -4.61
N LYS A 40 -25.93 6.18 -4.29
CA LYS A 40 -26.23 6.86 -3.02
C LYS A 40 -25.72 6.08 -1.81
N HIS A 41 -25.98 4.78 -1.78
CA HIS A 41 -25.62 3.92 -0.65
C HIS A 41 -24.11 3.74 -0.54
N THR A 42 -23.40 3.55 -1.66
CA THR A 42 -21.93 3.42 -1.68
C THR A 42 -21.27 4.70 -1.18
N ALA A 43 -21.66 5.85 -1.71
CA ALA A 43 -21.09 7.13 -1.29
C ALA A 43 -21.40 7.43 0.18
N HIS A 44 -22.62 7.13 0.64
CA HIS A 44 -22.99 7.28 2.05
C HIS A 44 -22.22 6.32 2.96
N ASN A 45 -22.05 5.06 2.54
CA ASN A 45 -21.27 4.07 3.28
C ASN A 45 -19.83 4.54 3.44
N GLU A 46 -19.19 5.00 2.38
CA GLU A 46 -17.81 5.49 2.44
C GLU A 46 -17.65 6.67 3.41
N GLN A 47 -18.55 7.67 3.36
CA GLN A 47 -18.51 8.80 4.30
C GLN A 47 -18.69 8.32 5.74
N HIS A 48 -19.68 7.45 5.98
CA HIS A 48 -19.95 6.90 7.31
C HIS A 48 -18.77 6.08 7.85
N MET A 49 -18.26 5.14 7.06
CA MET A 49 -17.16 4.27 7.46
C MET A 49 -15.85 5.03 7.62
N CYS A 50 -15.63 6.09 6.83
CA CYS A 50 -14.51 7.00 7.02
C CYS A 50 -14.55 7.64 8.42
N ASP A 51 -15.70 8.11 8.88
CA ASP A 51 -15.86 8.72 10.20
C ASP A 51 -15.73 7.68 11.33
N VAL A 52 -16.33 6.49 11.16
CA VAL A 52 -16.22 5.38 12.12
C VAL A 52 -14.76 4.98 12.28
N ILE A 53 -14.05 4.74 11.17
CA ILE A 53 -12.66 4.31 11.18
C ILE A 53 -11.75 5.41 11.74
N ALA A 54 -11.98 6.68 11.39
CA ALA A 54 -11.25 7.80 11.97
C ALA A 54 -11.34 7.80 13.50
N SER A 55 -12.54 7.62 14.06
CA SER A 55 -12.75 7.61 15.52
C SER A 55 -12.05 6.46 16.25
N VAL A 56 -11.83 5.34 15.56
CA VAL A 56 -11.11 4.19 16.12
C VAL A 56 -9.61 4.41 16.02
N LEU A 57 -9.11 4.85 14.85
CA LEU A 57 -7.69 5.07 14.61
C LEU A 57 -7.12 6.23 15.43
N GLU A 58 -7.91 7.27 15.71
CA GLU A 58 -7.48 8.40 16.54
C GLU A 58 -7.04 7.95 17.95
N LYS A 59 -7.69 6.91 18.49
CA LYS A 59 -7.32 6.33 19.80
C LYS A 59 -5.94 5.68 19.81
N GLU A 60 -5.46 5.31 18.63
CA GLU A 60 -4.14 4.71 18.40
C GLU A 60 -3.11 5.74 17.91
N GLY A 61 -3.46 7.04 17.91
CA GLY A 61 -2.61 8.10 17.38
C GLY A 61 -2.48 8.08 15.84
N MET A 62 -3.36 7.35 15.16
CA MET A 62 -3.37 7.22 13.70
C MET A 62 -4.42 8.17 13.10
N VAL A 63 -4.15 8.65 11.88
CA VAL A 63 -5.09 9.51 11.13
C VAL A 63 -5.57 8.78 9.89
N VAL A 64 -6.81 9.04 9.47
CA VAL A 64 -7.30 8.64 8.14
C VAL A 64 -6.85 9.64 7.09
N GLY A 65 -6.55 9.15 5.88
CA GLY A 65 -6.06 10.01 4.80
C GLY A 65 -7.17 10.82 4.11
N ASN A 66 -8.43 10.44 4.32
CA ASN A 66 -9.60 11.14 3.82
C ASN A 66 -10.43 11.62 5.01
N ARG A 67 -10.93 12.85 4.95
CA ARG A 67 -11.92 13.38 5.89
C ARG A 67 -13.20 13.67 5.13
N SER A 68 -14.29 13.05 5.56
CA SER A 68 -15.64 13.25 5.03
C SER A 68 -16.06 14.71 5.11
N LEU A 69 -16.54 15.27 3.99
CA LEU A 69 -17.09 16.62 3.93
C LEU A 69 -18.59 16.58 3.62
N CYS A 70 -18.96 15.98 2.50
CA CYS A 70 -20.35 15.85 2.09
C CYS A 70 -20.54 14.81 0.98
N LEU A 71 -21.82 14.54 0.69
CA LEU A 71 -22.25 13.83 -0.50
C LEU A 71 -22.64 14.84 -1.57
N TRP A 72 -22.12 14.67 -2.78
CA TRP A 72 -22.53 15.48 -3.91
C TRP A 72 -23.31 14.64 -4.92
N ARG A 73 -24.60 14.95 -5.08
CA ARG A 73 -25.44 14.44 -6.16
C ARG A 73 -25.24 15.32 -7.39
N TYR A 74 -24.97 14.69 -8.53
CA TYR A 74 -24.77 15.40 -9.79
C TYR A 74 -25.58 14.76 -10.92
N SER A 75 -25.72 15.50 -12.01
CA SER A 75 -26.36 15.08 -13.26
C SER A 75 -25.50 15.55 -14.41
N ILE A 76 -25.38 14.74 -15.46
CA ILE A 76 -24.62 15.11 -16.64
C ILE A 76 -25.59 15.32 -17.82
N PRO A 77 -25.63 16.51 -18.43
CA PRO A 77 -26.46 16.73 -19.61
C PRO A 77 -26.12 15.75 -20.75
N GLY A 78 -27.13 15.07 -21.29
CA GLY A 78 -26.96 14.17 -22.43
C GLY A 78 -26.35 12.80 -22.10
N GLU A 79 -26.27 12.42 -20.83
CA GLU A 79 -25.74 11.11 -20.45
C GLU A 79 -26.68 9.94 -20.83
N PRO A 80 -26.14 8.74 -21.12
CA PRO A 80 -26.95 7.61 -21.61
C PRO A 80 -27.93 7.05 -20.58
N VAL A 81 -27.71 7.31 -19.29
CA VAL A 81 -28.47 6.73 -18.18
C VAL A 81 -28.89 7.83 -17.19
N ASP A 82 -29.83 8.67 -17.58
CA ASP A 82 -30.34 9.78 -16.75
C ASP A 82 -31.26 9.31 -15.60
N VAL A 83 -31.83 8.11 -15.72
CA VAL A 83 -32.74 7.52 -14.74
C VAL A 83 -32.07 7.13 -13.42
N VAL A 84 -30.75 6.92 -13.42
CA VAL A 84 -29.99 6.53 -12.22
C VAL A 84 -29.33 7.78 -11.62
N PRO A 85 -29.72 8.21 -10.40
CA PRO A 85 -29.08 9.33 -9.73
C PRO A 85 -27.64 8.99 -9.35
N LYS A 86 -26.72 9.91 -9.64
CA LYS A 86 -25.28 9.73 -9.47
C LYS A 86 -24.77 10.54 -8.30
N TYR A 87 -23.88 9.92 -7.54
CA TYR A 87 -23.32 10.51 -6.33
C TYR A 87 -21.80 10.39 -6.37
N CYS A 88 -21.14 11.26 -5.61
CA CYS A 88 -19.76 11.07 -5.22
C CYS A 88 -19.58 11.49 -3.76
N GLY A 89 -18.60 10.88 -3.10
CA GLY A 89 -18.09 11.36 -1.83
C GLY A 89 -17.14 12.54 -2.04
N VAL A 90 -17.34 13.61 -1.28
CA VAL A 90 -16.42 14.75 -1.22
C VAL A 90 -15.61 14.62 0.06
N PHE A 91 -14.29 14.66 -0.09
CA PHE A 91 -13.34 14.48 1.00
C PHE A 91 -12.27 15.56 0.93
N GLU A 92 -11.80 16.00 2.09
CA GLU A 92 -10.48 16.62 2.25
C GLU A 92 -9.45 15.48 2.33
N THR A 93 -8.35 15.57 1.57
CA THR A 93 -7.34 14.51 1.50
C THR A 93 -6.02 14.99 2.08
N LEU A 94 -5.37 14.14 2.89
CA LEU A 94 -4.06 14.44 3.49
C LEU A 94 -2.89 14.09 2.55
N GLY A 95 -3.14 13.32 1.50
CA GLY A 95 -2.15 12.92 0.52
C GLY A 95 -2.79 12.27 -0.70
N GLU A 96 -2.04 12.24 -1.81
CA GLU A 96 -2.50 11.64 -3.08
C GLU A 96 -1.64 10.45 -3.51
N ARG A 97 -0.37 10.44 -3.09
CA ARG A 97 0.60 9.38 -3.42
C ARG A 97 0.34 8.13 -2.60
N ARG A 98 0.43 6.96 -3.22
CA ARG A 98 0.12 5.68 -2.58
C ARG A 98 1.36 4.88 -2.24
N LEU A 99 1.24 4.05 -1.22
CA LEU A 99 2.33 3.16 -0.80
C LEU A 99 2.72 2.19 -1.92
N SER A 100 1.76 1.49 -2.55
CA SER A 100 2.06 0.45 -3.54
C SER A 100 2.43 0.99 -4.92
N SER A 101 1.71 1.99 -5.45
CA SER A 101 1.94 2.50 -6.80
C SER A 101 3.02 3.59 -6.91
N ASP A 102 3.29 4.32 -5.83
CA ASP A 102 4.22 5.47 -5.89
C ASP A 102 5.47 5.24 -5.03
N LEU A 103 5.31 4.95 -3.74
CA LEU A 103 6.43 4.91 -2.80
C LEU A 103 7.32 3.68 -3.01
N LEU A 104 6.76 2.46 -2.96
CA LEU A 104 7.55 1.24 -3.07
C LEU A 104 8.27 1.09 -4.43
N PRO A 105 7.65 1.42 -5.59
CA PRO A 105 8.35 1.45 -6.87
C PRO A 105 9.42 2.53 -6.93
N GLY A 106 9.18 3.70 -6.31
CA GLY A 106 10.18 4.76 -6.21
C GLY A 106 11.39 4.34 -5.38
N LEU A 107 11.18 3.69 -4.24
CA LEU A 107 12.26 3.13 -3.40
C LEU A 107 13.03 2.03 -4.13
N SER A 108 12.34 1.14 -4.82
CA SER A 108 12.95 0.10 -5.67
C SER A 108 13.85 0.72 -6.76
N SER A 109 13.35 1.77 -7.43
CA SER A 109 14.10 2.51 -8.45
C SER A 109 15.33 3.24 -7.90
N LEU A 110 15.37 3.54 -6.60
CA LEU A 110 16.52 4.17 -5.95
C LEU A 110 17.60 3.16 -5.50
N LEU A 111 17.30 1.87 -5.42
CA LEU A 111 18.22 0.86 -4.89
C LEU A 111 19.62 0.90 -5.55
N PRO A 112 19.75 0.94 -6.90
CA PRO A 112 21.07 0.95 -7.55
C PRO A 112 21.91 2.19 -7.24
N HIS A 113 21.26 3.27 -6.78
CA HIS A 113 21.91 4.55 -6.51
C HIS A 113 22.21 4.75 -5.03
N LEU A 114 21.38 4.17 -4.15
CA LEU A 114 21.63 4.14 -2.72
C LEU A 114 22.72 3.13 -2.37
N LEU A 115 22.75 2.00 -3.08
CA LEU A 115 23.63 0.86 -2.79
C LEU A 115 24.37 0.38 -4.06
N PRO A 116 25.25 1.21 -4.65
CA PRO A 116 25.85 0.93 -5.96
C PRO A 116 26.77 -0.30 -6.01
N SER A 117 27.21 -0.82 -4.86
CA SER A 117 28.22 -1.89 -4.75
C SER A 117 27.69 -3.10 -3.95
N LEU A 118 26.58 -3.69 -4.41
CA LEU A 118 26.03 -4.92 -3.81
C LEU A 118 26.56 -6.18 -4.48
N SER A 119 27.15 -7.06 -3.67
CA SER A 119 27.46 -8.44 -4.07
C SER A 119 26.23 -9.33 -3.94
N LEU A 120 25.88 -10.04 -5.02
CA LEU A 120 24.77 -11.00 -4.99
C LEU A 120 25.01 -12.08 -3.93
N SER A 121 26.21 -12.63 -3.81
CA SER A 121 26.50 -13.68 -2.82
C SER A 121 26.31 -13.21 -1.38
N SER A 122 26.69 -11.96 -1.08
CA SER A 122 26.50 -11.37 0.24
C SER A 122 25.02 -11.18 0.57
N ILE A 123 24.21 -10.77 -0.40
CA ILE A 123 22.77 -10.63 -0.22
C ILE A 123 22.10 -12.00 -0.07
N LEU A 124 22.44 -12.99 -0.90
CA LEU A 124 21.89 -14.34 -0.81
C LEU A 124 22.19 -15.00 0.54
N ALA A 125 23.35 -14.72 1.14
CA ALA A 125 23.74 -15.24 2.45
C ALA A 125 22.88 -14.69 3.62
N LEU A 126 22.10 -13.62 3.39
CA LEU A 126 21.15 -13.10 4.38
C LEU A 126 19.87 -13.95 4.45
N PHE A 127 19.60 -14.77 3.44
CA PHE A 127 18.38 -15.56 3.36
C PHE A 127 18.60 -17.00 3.83
N PRO A 128 17.58 -17.63 4.43
CA PRO A 128 17.56 -19.07 4.62
C PRO A 128 17.88 -19.83 3.31
N PRO A 129 18.65 -20.92 3.34
CA PRO A 129 19.07 -21.64 2.12
C PRO A 129 17.90 -22.10 1.24
N ASP A 130 16.75 -22.41 1.85
CA ASP A 130 15.55 -22.83 1.14
C ASP A 130 14.84 -21.68 0.43
N ARG A 131 15.14 -20.41 0.73
CA ARG A 131 14.66 -19.23 -0.02
C ARG A 131 15.41 -19.01 -1.33
N VAL A 132 16.61 -19.57 -1.46
CA VAL A 132 17.42 -19.45 -2.67
C VAL A 132 16.89 -20.44 -3.72
N SER A 133 16.42 -19.91 -4.84
CA SER A 133 15.99 -20.64 -6.02
C SER A 133 16.92 -20.35 -7.21
N HIS A 134 16.64 -20.96 -8.35
CA HIS A 134 17.33 -20.67 -9.60
C HIS A 134 16.31 -20.26 -10.67
N THR A 135 16.64 -19.23 -11.42
CA THR A 135 15.89 -18.82 -12.62
C THR A 135 15.97 -19.90 -13.70
N ALA A 136 15.16 -19.78 -14.76
CA ALA A 136 15.23 -20.68 -15.92
C ALA A 136 16.62 -20.74 -16.56
N ASN A 137 17.42 -19.67 -16.43
CA ASN A 137 18.78 -19.58 -16.95
C ASN A 137 19.84 -20.07 -15.94
N GLY A 138 19.42 -20.68 -14.82
CA GLY A 138 20.32 -21.20 -13.78
C GLY A 138 20.97 -20.14 -12.88
N GLN A 139 20.61 -18.86 -13.02
CA GLN A 139 21.09 -17.81 -12.11
C GLN A 139 20.36 -17.90 -10.76
N PRO A 140 21.07 -17.76 -9.62
CA PRO A 140 20.44 -17.80 -8.31
C PRO A 140 19.51 -16.59 -8.11
N SER A 141 18.37 -16.83 -7.48
CA SER A 141 17.35 -15.83 -7.19
C SER A 141 16.72 -16.09 -5.82
N ILE A 142 16.01 -15.11 -5.28
CA ILE A 142 15.23 -15.28 -4.06
C ILE A 142 13.76 -15.53 -4.43
N LEU A 143 13.14 -16.52 -3.78
CA LEU A 143 11.70 -16.73 -3.89
C LEU A 143 10.95 -15.48 -3.38
N PRO A 144 9.97 -14.95 -4.16
CA PRO A 144 9.20 -13.78 -3.77
C PRO A 144 8.59 -13.93 -2.36
N THR A 145 8.60 -12.84 -1.59
CA THR A 145 8.12 -12.81 -0.20
C THR A 145 6.69 -13.34 -0.08
N TRP A 146 5.76 -12.87 -0.92
CA TRP A 146 4.36 -13.32 -0.88
C TRP A 146 4.21 -14.85 -1.09
N SER A 147 5.04 -15.43 -1.96
CA SER A 147 4.99 -16.84 -2.29
C SER A 147 5.64 -17.68 -1.19
N ALA A 148 6.79 -17.24 -0.67
CA ALA A 148 7.57 -17.99 0.32
C ALA A 148 7.04 -17.85 1.75
N CYS A 149 6.63 -16.65 2.14
CA CYS A 149 6.32 -16.30 3.53
C CYS A 149 4.82 -16.22 3.79
N CYS A 150 4.01 -15.86 2.78
CA CYS A 150 2.59 -15.56 2.99
C CYS A 150 1.65 -16.66 2.47
N THR A 151 2.12 -17.51 1.55
CA THR A 151 1.29 -18.55 0.90
C THR A 151 1.55 -19.95 1.47
N GLY A 152 0.50 -20.77 1.52
CA GLY A 152 0.55 -22.17 1.96
C GLY A 152 0.22 -22.37 3.45
N GLY A 153 0.08 -23.64 3.85
CA GLY A 153 -0.14 -23.99 5.26
C GLY A 153 1.06 -23.61 6.14
N GLN A 154 0.85 -23.43 7.44
CA GLN A 154 1.88 -22.93 8.38
C GLN A 154 3.22 -23.67 8.27
N HIS A 155 3.22 -25.00 8.10
CA HIS A 155 4.44 -25.80 7.95
C HIS A 155 5.22 -25.58 6.64
N LYS A 156 4.64 -24.85 5.67
CA LYS A 156 5.27 -24.51 4.39
C LYS A 156 5.74 -23.06 4.31
N LYS A 157 5.27 -22.20 5.21
CA LYS A 157 5.66 -20.79 5.26
C LYS A 157 7.10 -20.70 5.73
N LYS A 158 7.91 -19.96 4.98
CA LYS A 158 9.31 -19.67 5.32
C LYS A 158 9.36 -18.40 6.16
N GLU A 159 10.32 -18.33 7.07
CA GLU A 159 10.53 -17.13 7.88
C GLU A 159 11.03 -15.97 7.01
N PRO A 160 10.44 -14.77 7.12
CA PRO A 160 10.94 -13.57 6.47
C PRO A 160 12.24 -13.10 7.14
N VAL A 161 13.13 -12.50 6.35
CA VAL A 161 14.34 -11.84 6.88
C VAL A 161 14.04 -10.41 7.33
N ASN A 162 14.52 -10.05 8.52
CA ASN A 162 14.45 -8.67 9.01
C ASN A 162 15.81 -7.99 8.85
N LEU A 163 15.89 -7.02 7.93
CA LEU A 163 17.13 -6.32 7.60
C LEU A 163 17.39 -5.07 8.47
N CYS A 164 16.53 -4.74 9.46
CA CYS A 164 16.70 -3.55 10.30
C CYS A 164 18.07 -3.48 11.00
N HIS A 165 18.66 -4.63 11.30
CA HIS A 165 19.97 -4.75 11.95
C HIS A 165 21.08 -5.20 10.99
N THR A 166 20.80 -5.26 9.69
CA THR A 166 21.79 -5.61 8.66
C THR A 166 22.44 -4.35 8.11
N PRO A 167 23.78 -4.27 8.11
CA PRO A 167 24.48 -3.12 7.55
C PRO A 167 24.32 -3.09 6.04
N LEU A 168 23.59 -2.09 5.57
CA LEU A 168 23.59 -1.68 4.18
C LEU A 168 24.31 -0.34 4.13
N GLN A 169 25.41 -0.25 3.38
CA GLN A 169 26.18 0.99 3.24
C GLN A 169 25.45 1.94 2.28
N GLU A 170 24.33 2.52 2.73
CA GLU A 170 23.61 3.48 1.92
C GLU A 170 24.44 4.74 1.68
N THR A 171 24.37 5.24 0.47
CA THR A 171 25.00 6.50 0.07
C THR A 171 23.95 7.42 -0.55
N PRO A 172 24.08 8.76 -0.41
CA PRO A 172 23.19 9.68 -1.11
C PRO A 172 23.26 9.44 -2.63
N PRO A 173 22.14 9.46 -3.36
CA PRO A 173 22.16 9.23 -4.80
C PRO A 173 23.10 10.20 -5.53
N THR A 174 23.92 9.67 -6.43
CA THR A 174 24.89 10.46 -7.21
C THR A 174 24.36 10.88 -8.58
N PHE A 175 23.17 10.39 -8.95
CA PHE A 175 22.53 10.70 -10.23
C PHE A 175 21.51 11.83 -10.10
N THR A 176 21.12 12.38 -11.24
CA THR A 176 19.98 13.28 -11.35
C THR A 176 18.97 12.66 -12.31
N PRO A 177 17.72 12.43 -11.89
CA PRO A 177 16.64 12.00 -12.76
C PRO A 177 16.52 12.87 -14.02
N GLU A 178 16.49 12.25 -15.19
CA GLU A 178 16.17 12.94 -16.45
C GLU A 178 14.68 13.29 -16.50
N GLY A 179 14.35 14.36 -17.24
CA GLY A 179 12.95 14.74 -17.52
C GLY A 179 12.19 15.39 -16.35
N LEU A 180 12.85 15.73 -15.24
CA LEU A 180 12.20 16.46 -14.15
C LEU A 180 11.86 17.90 -14.54
N SER A 181 10.71 18.39 -14.07
CA SER A 181 10.40 19.82 -14.09
C SER A 181 11.40 20.59 -13.21
N THR A 182 11.60 21.88 -13.49
CA THR A 182 12.53 22.73 -12.72
C THR A 182 12.24 22.70 -11.21
N GLY A 183 10.97 22.65 -10.81
CA GLY A 183 10.56 22.55 -9.41
C GLY A 183 11.01 21.24 -8.76
N LEU A 184 10.75 20.11 -9.44
CA LEU A 184 11.14 18.78 -8.94
C LEU A 184 12.65 18.59 -8.93
N LEU A 185 13.37 19.14 -9.91
CA LEU A 185 14.83 19.12 -9.95
C LEU A 185 15.43 19.91 -8.76
N GLY A 186 14.91 21.10 -8.49
CA GLY A 186 15.34 21.89 -7.33
C GLY A 186 15.09 21.15 -6.01
N GLU A 187 13.96 20.45 -5.90
CA GLU A 187 13.63 19.65 -4.73
C GLU A 187 14.54 18.41 -4.59
N TRP A 188 14.83 17.72 -5.69
CA TRP A 188 15.77 16.62 -5.75
C TRP A 188 17.14 17.04 -5.22
N CYS A 189 17.71 18.12 -5.78
CA CYS A 189 19.03 18.61 -5.38
C CYS A 189 19.09 19.00 -3.89
N ARG A 190 18.07 19.70 -3.38
CA ARG A 190 17.98 20.05 -1.95
C ARG A 190 17.94 18.81 -1.06
N THR A 191 17.13 17.84 -1.43
CA THR A 191 16.94 16.60 -0.65
C THR A 191 18.22 15.76 -0.64
N VAL A 192 18.84 15.53 -1.80
CA VAL A 192 20.12 14.80 -1.90
C VAL A 192 21.22 15.52 -1.11
N TYR A 193 21.29 16.85 -1.19
CA TYR A 193 22.28 17.62 -0.43
C TYR A 193 22.09 17.45 1.08
N GLY A 194 20.86 17.59 1.59
CA GLY A 194 20.56 17.41 3.02
C GLY A 194 20.82 15.98 3.52
N MET A 195 20.67 14.97 2.67
CA MET A 195 20.95 13.58 3.03
C MET A 195 22.44 13.30 3.31
N LYS A 196 23.37 14.09 2.76
CA LYS A 196 24.82 13.88 2.99
C LYS A 196 25.20 13.96 4.46
N ASP A 197 24.55 14.86 5.19
CA ASP A 197 24.82 15.06 6.61
C ASP A 197 23.94 14.17 7.49
N LEU A 198 22.71 13.91 7.07
CA LEU A 198 21.73 13.16 7.88
C LEU A 198 21.93 11.64 7.84
N LEU A 199 22.38 11.10 6.71
CA LEU A 199 22.48 9.64 6.53
C LEU A 199 23.52 9.00 7.46
N PRO A 200 24.76 9.53 7.58
CA PRO A 200 25.74 8.97 8.52
C PRO A 200 25.24 9.00 9.97
N LEU A 201 24.66 10.12 10.40
CA LEU A 201 24.08 10.28 11.75
C LEU A 201 22.95 9.27 12.01
N SER A 202 22.14 8.97 11.00
CA SER A 202 21.04 8.02 11.12
C SER A 202 21.53 6.57 11.18
N GLN A 203 22.58 6.24 10.41
CA GLN A 203 23.23 4.93 10.46
C GLN A 203 23.91 4.67 11.81
N GLU A 204 24.53 5.70 12.42
CA GLU A 204 25.11 5.62 13.77
C GLU A 204 24.06 5.32 14.85
N LEU A 205 22.88 5.95 14.75
CA LEU A 205 21.79 5.80 15.71
C LEU A 205 21.13 4.42 15.72
N LEU A 206 21.21 3.68 14.61
CA LEU A 206 20.65 2.33 14.51
C LEU A 206 21.56 1.26 15.18
N CYS A 207 22.40 1.68 16.13
CA CYS A 207 23.39 0.87 16.86
C CYS A 207 24.35 0.11 15.91
N THR A 208 25.43 0.80 15.56
CA THR A 208 26.63 0.37 14.81
C THR A 208 26.47 -0.16 13.39
N HIS A 209 25.35 -0.73 12.93
CA HIS A 209 25.28 -1.33 11.59
C HIS A 209 23.84 -1.48 11.01
N GLY A 210 22.86 -0.65 11.38
CA GLY A 210 21.50 -0.77 10.83
C GLY A 210 21.31 -0.05 9.49
N SER A 211 20.30 -0.47 8.71
CA SER A 211 19.92 0.16 7.44
C SER A 211 18.76 1.14 7.64
N VAL A 212 18.92 2.39 7.23
CA VAL A 212 17.82 3.38 7.26
C VAL A 212 16.71 2.96 6.30
N LEU A 213 17.07 2.38 5.16
CA LEU A 213 16.10 1.86 4.20
C LEU A 213 15.30 0.69 4.77
N ALA A 214 15.97 -0.27 5.41
CA ALA A 214 15.29 -1.39 6.07
C ALA A 214 14.38 -0.91 7.21
N ALA A 215 14.86 0.04 8.03
CA ALA A 215 14.06 0.65 9.09
C ALA A 215 12.80 1.35 8.53
N LEU A 216 12.90 1.99 7.36
CA LEU A 216 11.75 2.59 6.68
C LEU A 216 10.76 1.50 6.25
N TYR A 217 11.22 0.42 5.58
CA TYR A 217 10.34 -0.69 5.18
C TYR A 217 9.64 -1.31 6.39
N TRP A 218 10.37 -1.60 7.47
CA TRP A 218 9.77 -2.14 8.70
C TRP A 218 8.71 -1.17 9.26
N ARG A 219 9.02 0.13 9.32
CA ARG A 219 8.09 1.15 9.84
C ARG A 219 6.81 1.26 9.00
N LEU A 220 6.93 1.23 7.67
CA LEU A 220 5.76 1.23 6.77
C LEU A 220 4.88 0.00 7.03
N GLY A 221 5.50 -1.17 7.22
CA GLY A 221 4.79 -2.41 7.49
C GLY A 221 4.09 -2.37 8.84
N TRP A 222 4.79 -1.89 9.86
CA TRP A 222 4.26 -1.68 11.19
C TRP A 222 3.02 -0.78 11.18
N GLU A 223 3.09 0.39 10.53
CA GLU A 223 1.93 1.30 10.46
C GLU A 223 0.73 0.70 9.73
N VAL A 224 0.95 -0.06 8.65
CA VAL A 224 -0.11 -0.84 7.99
C VAL A 224 -0.70 -1.89 8.93
N GLY A 225 0.15 -2.58 9.69
CA GLY A 225 -0.27 -3.61 10.65
C GLY A 225 -1.07 -3.04 11.82
N VAL A 226 -0.71 -1.87 12.33
CA VAL A 226 -1.48 -1.14 13.36
C VAL A 226 -2.88 -0.83 12.85
N VAL A 227 -3.01 -0.29 11.63
CA VAL A 227 -4.34 -0.03 11.04
C VAL A 227 -5.12 -1.33 10.93
N SER A 228 -4.55 -2.35 10.31
CA SER A 228 -5.22 -3.64 10.09
C SER A 228 -5.69 -4.29 11.40
N SER A 229 -4.85 -4.34 12.42
CA SER A 229 -5.19 -4.91 13.73
C SER A 229 -6.20 -4.07 14.50
N THR A 230 -6.12 -2.74 14.38
CA THR A 230 -7.07 -1.82 15.00
C THR A 230 -8.47 -1.99 14.42
N LEU A 231 -8.58 -2.08 13.09
CA LEU A 231 -9.88 -2.36 12.45
C LEU A 231 -10.42 -3.74 12.84
N ALA A 232 -9.55 -4.76 12.79
CA ALA A 232 -9.89 -6.12 13.15
C ALA A 232 -10.45 -6.25 14.58
N THR A 233 -9.74 -5.68 15.56
CA THR A 233 -10.11 -5.72 16.99
C THR A 233 -11.37 -4.93 17.31
N ASN A 234 -11.73 -3.96 16.47
CA ASN A 234 -12.98 -3.20 16.58
C ASN A 234 -14.12 -3.78 15.72
N GLY A 235 -13.95 -4.98 15.17
CA GLY A 235 -14.98 -5.65 14.39
C GLY A 235 -15.31 -4.92 13.09
N ILE A 236 -14.31 -4.30 12.46
CA ILE A 236 -14.42 -3.61 11.17
C ILE A 236 -13.72 -4.44 10.11
N ASN A 237 -14.49 -4.92 9.13
CA ASN A 237 -13.94 -5.51 7.91
C ASN A 237 -13.74 -4.38 6.88
N TRP A 238 -12.54 -4.29 6.31
CA TRP A 238 -12.18 -3.26 5.32
C TRP A 238 -12.36 -3.78 3.89
N GLY A 239 -13.47 -4.47 3.64
CA GLY A 239 -13.91 -4.85 2.30
C GLY A 239 -13.34 -6.15 1.75
N TYR A 240 -13.02 -7.14 2.60
CA TYR A 240 -12.84 -8.53 2.16
C TYR A 240 -14.18 -9.27 2.18
N PHE A 241 -14.69 -9.68 1.02
CA PHE A 241 -15.91 -10.47 0.89
C PHE A 241 -16.03 -11.14 -0.49
N PHE A 242 -16.90 -12.14 -0.58
CA PHE A 242 -17.38 -12.67 -1.85
C PHE A 242 -18.77 -12.09 -2.14
N ASP A 243 -18.98 -11.63 -3.36
CA ASP A 243 -20.28 -11.14 -3.81
C ASP A 243 -20.96 -12.21 -4.69
N HIS A 244 -21.61 -11.80 -5.78
CA HIS A 244 -22.19 -12.69 -6.77
C HIS A 244 -21.16 -13.58 -7.49
N ASN A 245 -19.87 -13.23 -7.52
CA ASN A 245 -18.82 -14.05 -8.10
C ASN A 245 -18.00 -14.77 -7.00
N PRO A 246 -18.22 -16.08 -6.75
CA PRO A 246 -17.49 -16.81 -5.71
C PRO A 246 -16.01 -17.08 -6.07
N PHE A 247 -15.58 -16.75 -7.28
CA PHE A 247 -14.20 -16.97 -7.75
C PHE A 247 -13.33 -15.72 -7.66
N GLU A 248 -13.92 -14.55 -7.38
CA GLU A 248 -13.24 -13.27 -7.33
C GLU A 248 -13.58 -12.56 -6.01
N PRO A 249 -12.80 -12.79 -4.94
CA PRO A 249 -13.01 -12.06 -3.71
C PRO A 249 -12.72 -10.58 -3.93
N HIS A 250 -13.59 -9.73 -3.41
CA HIS A 250 -13.29 -8.32 -3.22
C HIS A 250 -12.33 -8.18 -2.06
N CYS A 251 -11.37 -7.27 -2.16
CA CYS A 251 -10.44 -6.96 -1.08
C CYS A 251 -9.96 -5.51 -1.17
N ASN A 252 -10.48 -4.63 -0.31
CA ASN A 252 -9.95 -3.27 -0.17
C ASN A 252 -8.74 -3.18 0.77
N GLN A 253 -8.37 -4.28 1.42
CA GLN A 253 -7.19 -4.37 2.26
C GLN A 253 -5.93 -4.57 1.41
N HIS A 254 -5.52 -3.50 0.73
CA HIS A 254 -4.35 -3.48 -0.13
C HIS A 254 -3.46 -2.24 0.16
N PRO A 255 -2.11 -2.33 0.04
CA PRO A 255 -1.21 -1.21 0.29
C PRO A 255 -1.48 0.05 -0.54
N ASN A 256 -2.16 -0.05 -1.69
CA ASN A 256 -2.55 1.13 -2.47
C ASN A 256 -3.63 2.00 -1.81
N ASN A 257 -4.30 1.46 -0.81
CA ASN A 257 -5.26 2.19 0.04
C ASN A 257 -4.58 2.84 1.25
N PHE A 258 -3.26 3.01 1.20
CA PHE A 258 -2.51 3.88 2.10
C PHE A 258 -1.91 5.04 1.32
N VAL A 259 -2.21 6.26 1.75
CA VAL A 259 -1.58 7.48 1.25
C VAL A 259 -0.35 7.82 2.07
N ILE A 260 0.64 8.43 1.42
CA ILE A 260 1.84 8.95 2.09
C ILE A 260 1.50 10.31 2.70
N LEU A 261 1.72 10.45 4.01
CA LEU A 261 1.51 11.70 4.73
C LEU A 261 2.65 12.69 4.47
N PRO A 262 2.36 14.00 4.43
CA PRO A 262 3.40 15.02 4.35
C PRO A 262 4.24 15.06 5.63
N PRO A 263 5.44 15.67 5.60
CA PRO A 263 6.24 15.87 6.80
C PRO A 263 5.47 16.64 7.89
N GLY A 264 5.69 16.27 9.16
CA GLY A 264 5.05 16.89 10.33
C GLY A 264 4.00 16.03 11.02
N HIS A 265 3.52 14.96 10.36
CA HIS A 265 2.71 13.93 11.02
C HIS A 265 3.58 12.93 11.78
N GLU A 266 3.10 12.37 12.89
CA GLU A 266 3.83 11.32 13.61
C GLU A 266 3.95 10.05 12.77
N ASN A 267 2.92 9.72 12.00
CA ASN A 267 2.88 8.58 11.08
C ASN A 267 3.38 8.95 9.68
N LEU A 268 3.79 7.94 8.92
CA LEU A 268 4.18 8.05 7.51
C LEU A 268 3.01 7.77 6.57
N LEU A 269 2.06 6.96 7.02
CA LEU A 269 0.94 6.45 6.23
C LEU A 269 -0.40 6.81 6.86
N ALA A 270 -1.42 6.93 6.01
CA ALA A 270 -2.81 7.02 6.44
C ALA A 270 -3.70 6.16 5.53
N PRO A 271 -4.62 5.35 6.09
CA PRO A 271 -5.54 4.55 5.30
C PRO A 271 -6.62 5.43 4.66
N VAL A 272 -7.06 5.03 3.47
CA VAL A 272 -8.14 5.66 2.70
C VAL A 272 -8.99 4.58 2.05
N ASP A 273 -10.04 4.98 1.34
CA ASP A 273 -10.88 4.08 0.56
C ASP A 273 -11.65 3.08 1.45
N PHE A 274 -12.82 3.52 1.95
CA PHE A 274 -13.63 2.75 2.91
C PHE A 274 -15.03 2.44 2.38
N ASP A 275 -15.23 2.50 1.06
CA ASP A 275 -16.54 2.31 0.42
C ASP A 275 -17.08 0.89 0.58
N LEU A 276 -16.18 -0.09 0.66
CA LEU A 276 -16.46 -1.50 0.90
C LEU A 276 -16.36 -1.91 2.38
N ALA A 277 -16.06 -0.99 3.29
CA ALA A 277 -15.93 -1.33 4.71
C ALA A 277 -17.29 -1.55 5.38
N PHE A 278 -17.36 -2.44 6.37
CA PHE A 278 -18.55 -2.71 7.17
C PHE A 278 -18.20 -3.28 8.55
N THR A 279 -19.12 -3.13 9.51
CA THR A 279 -18.97 -3.61 10.88
C THR A 279 -19.62 -4.97 11.10
N ALA A 280 -19.17 -5.69 12.13
CA ALA A 280 -19.66 -7.02 12.50
C ALA A 280 -21.18 -7.05 12.79
N ASP A 281 -21.75 -5.98 13.36
CA ASP A 281 -23.20 -5.88 13.66
C ASP A 281 -24.05 -5.64 12.41
N ARG A 282 -23.45 -5.12 11.33
CA ARG A 282 -24.11 -4.87 10.04
C ARG A 282 -23.87 -5.98 9.02
N PHE A 283 -23.00 -6.92 9.34
CA PHE A 283 -22.72 -8.05 8.49
C PHE A 283 -23.93 -8.96 8.32
N VAL A 284 -24.22 -9.35 7.08
CA VAL A 284 -25.23 -10.34 6.73
C VAL A 284 -24.58 -11.34 5.79
N SER A 285 -24.61 -12.61 6.16
CA SER A 285 -24.06 -13.68 5.33
C SER A 285 -24.86 -13.78 4.02
N PRO A 286 -24.19 -13.78 2.85
CA PRO A 286 -24.88 -14.00 1.58
C PRO A 286 -25.45 -15.43 1.46
N TYR A 287 -25.02 -16.35 2.33
CA TYR A 287 -25.46 -17.74 2.30
C TYR A 287 -26.67 -18.02 3.19
N THR A 288 -26.79 -17.32 4.33
CA THR A 288 -27.88 -17.56 5.30
C THR A 288 -28.90 -16.42 5.32
N GLY A 289 -28.57 -15.24 4.79
CA GLY A 289 -29.41 -14.04 4.90
C GLY A 289 -29.54 -13.51 6.33
N THR A 290 -28.72 -14.01 7.26
CA THR A 290 -28.68 -13.60 8.67
C THR A 290 -27.28 -13.14 9.06
N ASN A 291 -27.16 -12.48 10.20
CA ASN A 291 -25.86 -12.15 10.76
C ASN A 291 -25.10 -13.45 11.14
N ASP A 292 -23.89 -13.61 10.60
CA ASP A 292 -23.02 -14.77 10.82
C ASP A 292 -21.63 -14.31 11.27
N GLN A 293 -21.42 -14.34 12.58
CA GLN A 293 -20.16 -13.89 13.19
C GLN A 293 -18.97 -14.78 12.83
N SER A 294 -19.19 -16.08 12.55
CA SER A 294 -18.11 -16.98 12.18
C SER A 294 -17.60 -16.69 10.78
N LEU A 295 -18.52 -16.45 9.84
CA LEU A 295 -18.14 -16.07 8.47
C LEU A 295 -17.50 -14.68 8.45
N PHE A 296 -18.05 -13.72 9.22
CA PHE A 296 -17.44 -12.40 9.38
C PHE A 296 -15.98 -12.50 9.83
N GLN A 297 -15.72 -13.28 10.89
CA GLN A 297 -14.37 -13.48 11.40
C GLN A 297 -13.46 -14.14 10.36
N SER A 298 -13.94 -15.16 9.66
CA SER A 298 -13.17 -15.79 8.58
C SER A 298 -12.80 -14.81 7.47
N TRP A 299 -13.70 -13.90 7.08
CA TRP A 299 -13.42 -12.88 6.06
C TRP A 299 -12.46 -11.81 6.55
N LEU A 300 -12.54 -11.45 7.83
CA LEU A 300 -11.62 -10.52 8.47
C LEU A 300 -10.20 -11.11 8.52
N ASP A 301 -10.06 -12.39 8.88
CA ASP A 301 -8.77 -13.11 8.87
C ASP A 301 -8.19 -13.23 7.45
N SER A 302 -9.05 -13.48 6.46
CA SER A 302 -8.66 -13.52 5.05
C SER A 302 -8.13 -12.17 4.58
N GLY A 303 -8.81 -11.08 4.93
CA GLY A 303 -8.34 -9.74 4.59
C GLY A 303 -6.94 -9.45 5.16
N LEU A 304 -6.69 -9.80 6.44
CA LEU A 304 -5.37 -9.64 7.06
C LEU A 304 -4.28 -10.42 6.29
N THR A 305 -4.63 -11.60 5.80
CA THR A 305 -3.74 -12.44 4.99
C THR A 305 -3.48 -11.83 3.62
N GLU A 306 -4.49 -11.29 2.94
CA GLU A 306 -4.35 -10.66 1.62
C GLU A 306 -3.53 -9.36 1.70
N MET A 307 -3.70 -8.55 2.75
CA MET A 307 -2.82 -7.40 3.00
C MET A 307 -1.36 -7.83 3.14
N GLU A 308 -1.09 -8.89 3.92
CA GLU A 308 0.25 -9.43 4.11
C GLU A 308 0.87 -9.88 2.78
N ARG A 309 0.11 -10.60 1.96
CA ARG A 309 0.54 -11.07 0.64
C ARG A 309 0.84 -9.91 -0.30
N ALA A 310 -0.01 -8.88 -0.31
CA ALA A 310 0.19 -7.68 -1.11
C ALA A 310 1.43 -6.88 -0.67
N LEU A 311 1.67 -6.74 0.64
CA LEU A 311 2.92 -6.19 1.18
C LEU A 311 4.13 -7.03 0.74
N GLY A 312 4.00 -8.35 0.73
CA GLY A 312 4.96 -9.31 0.20
C GLY A 312 5.16 -9.26 -1.32
N GLY A 313 4.49 -8.36 -2.03
CA GLY A 313 4.68 -8.10 -3.46
C GLY A 313 3.82 -8.93 -4.40
N GLU A 314 2.73 -9.52 -3.90
CA GLU A 314 1.71 -10.09 -4.79
C GLU A 314 0.92 -8.96 -5.48
N ALA A 315 0.86 -9.01 -6.81
CA ALA A 315 0.14 -8.02 -7.63
C ALA A 315 -1.29 -8.46 -7.99
N VAL A 316 -1.70 -9.66 -7.55
CA VAL A 316 -2.96 -10.30 -7.95
C VAL A 316 -4.15 -9.58 -7.30
N ASN A 317 -5.22 -9.35 -8.08
CA ASN A 317 -6.54 -8.82 -7.68
C ASN A 317 -6.72 -7.31 -7.46
N THR A 318 -5.76 -6.43 -7.79
CA THR A 318 -5.95 -5.00 -7.49
C THR A 318 -6.64 -4.20 -8.60
N GLY A 319 -6.77 -4.75 -9.81
CA GLY A 319 -7.23 -4.01 -10.99
C GLY A 319 -6.35 -2.81 -11.38
N VAL A 320 -5.27 -2.55 -10.63
CA VAL A 320 -4.31 -1.47 -10.85
C VAL A 320 -3.04 -2.11 -11.38
N LEU A 321 -2.65 -1.73 -12.60
CA LEU A 321 -1.34 -2.08 -13.15
C LEU A 321 -0.27 -1.58 -12.16
N THR A 322 0.46 -2.50 -11.52
CA THR A 322 1.68 -2.12 -10.82
C THR A 322 2.58 -1.46 -11.85
N SER A 323 3.01 -0.23 -11.58
CA SER A 323 3.93 0.54 -12.42
C SER A 323 5.11 -0.32 -12.88
N ALA A 324 5.64 -0.03 -14.08
CA ALA A 324 6.74 -0.79 -14.68
C ALA A 324 7.82 -1.09 -13.64
N LYS A 325 8.12 -2.39 -13.43
CA LYS A 325 9.20 -2.80 -12.53
C LYS A 325 10.50 -2.17 -13.01
N ALA A 326 11.25 -1.58 -12.09
CA ALA A 326 12.61 -1.15 -12.37
C ALA A 326 13.43 -2.35 -12.85
N ASP A 327 14.27 -2.14 -13.87
CA ASP A 327 15.21 -3.15 -14.34
C ASP A 327 16.38 -3.25 -13.34
N LEU A 328 16.18 -4.08 -12.31
CA LEU A 328 17.14 -4.28 -11.23
C LEU A 328 18.15 -5.37 -11.58
N SER A 329 19.42 -5.15 -11.25
CA SER A 329 20.41 -6.23 -11.28
C SER A 329 20.00 -7.36 -10.31
N PRO A 330 20.51 -8.59 -10.48
CA PRO A 330 20.17 -9.71 -9.61
C PRO A 330 20.40 -9.42 -8.11
N SER A 331 21.46 -8.69 -7.75
CA SER A 331 21.74 -8.31 -6.36
C SER A 331 20.71 -7.33 -5.79
N HIS A 332 20.29 -6.34 -6.58
CA HIS A 332 19.26 -5.39 -6.16
C HIS A 332 17.87 -6.03 -6.11
N SER A 333 17.55 -6.95 -7.02
CA SER A 333 16.29 -7.70 -6.97
C SER A 333 16.24 -8.64 -5.75
N ALA A 334 17.34 -9.30 -5.41
CA ALA A 334 17.43 -10.10 -4.19
C ALA A 334 17.26 -9.22 -2.93
N LEU A 335 17.87 -8.03 -2.91
CA LEU A 335 17.71 -7.08 -1.81
C LEU A 335 16.26 -6.56 -1.71
N GLU A 336 15.60 -6.27 -2.84
CA GLU A 336 14.20 -5.84 -2.86
C GLU A 336 13.30 -6.84 -2.13
N TRP A 337 13.51 -8.14 -2.33
CA TRP A 337 12.78 -9.18 -1.59
C TRP A 337 13.11 -9.22 -0.10
N GLY A 338 14.34 -8.93 0.30
CA GLY A 338 14.71 -8.81 1.71
C GLY A 338 14.08 -7.59 2.39
N LEU A 339 13.93 -6.49 1.66
CA LEU A 339 13.19 -5.31 2.12
C LEU A 339 11.69 -5.60 2.22
N ARG A 340 11.12 -6.37 1.27
CA ARG A 340 9.73 -6.85 1.34
C ARG A 340 9.49 -7.79 2.52
N ASP A 341 10.42 -8.68 2.82
CA ASP A 341 10.39 -9.49 4.04
C ASP A 341 10.39 -8.60 5.29
N THR A 342 11.24 -7.57 5.32
CA THR A 342 11.33 -6.61 6.43
C THR A 342 10.04 -5.82 6.63
N LEU A 343 9.37 -5.43 5.54
CA LEU A 343 8.02 -4.83 5.54
C LEU A 343 6.98 -5.79 6.13
N VAL A 344 7.01 -7.07 5.73
CA VAL A 344 6.12 -8.10 6.29
C VAL A 344 6.43 -8.37 7.77
N CYS A 345 7.69 -8.34 8.19
CA CYS A 345 8.08 -8.44 9.60
C CYS A 345 7.41 -7.33 10.42
N GLY A 346 7.54 -6.07 10.00
CA GLY A 346 6.90 -4.94 10.68
C GLY A 346 5.38 -5.10 10.76
N TYR A 347 4.74 -5.52 9.67
CA TYR A 347 3.30 -5.79 9.64
C TYR A 347 2.88 -6.88 10.64
N ARG A 348 3.54 -8.03 10.62
CA ARG A 348 3.24 -9.16 11.52
C ARG A 348 3.44 -8.77 12.98
N GLU A 349 4.51 -8.04 13.28
CA GLU A 349 4.83 -7.59 14.63
C GLU A 349 3.71 -6.68 15.16
N ALA A 350 3.26 -5.71 14.37
CA ALA A 350 2.14 -4.82 14.71
C ALA A 350 0.80 -5.55 14.84
N VAL A 351 0.52 -6.53 13.96
CA VAL A 351 -0.72 -7.33 14.04
C VAL A 351 -0.73 -8.23 15.27
N SER A 352 0.43 -8.75 15.67
CA SER A 352 0.57 -9.61 16.84
C SER A 352 0.64 -8.86 18.18
N THR A 353 0.99 -7.57 18.14
CA THR A 353 1.12 -6.72 19.34
C THR A 353 -0.23 -6.08 19.65
N PRO A 354 -0.85 -6.38 20.82
CA PRO A 354 -2.09 -5.70 21.22
C PRO A 354 -1.89 -4.18 21.25
N SER A 355 -2.92 -3.43 20.85
CA SER A 355 -2.94 -1.98 20.53
C SER A 355 -2.56 -1.00 21.67
N ARG A 356 -1.46 -1.23 22.37
CA ARG A 356 -1.03 -0.44 23.55
C ARG A 356 0.43 -0.04 23.55
N GLN A 357 1.23 -0.51 22.60
CA GLN A 357 2.60 -0.07 22.44
C GLN A 357 2.70 0.63 21.09
N ALA A 358 2.47 1.94 21.10
CA ALA A 358 2.91 2.80 20.01
C ALA A 358 4.38 2.46 19.71
N PRO A 359 4.79 2.40 18.44
CA PRO A 359 6.19 2.18 18.13
C PRO A 359 7.01 3.27 18.82
N PRO A 360 8.23 2.97 19.29
CA PRO A 360 9.09 3.99 19.86
C PRO A 360 9.17 5.20 18.92
N PRO A 361 9.05 6.43 19.43
CA PRO A 361 9.15 7.61 18.59
C PRO A 361 10.47 7.57 17.82
N LEU A 362 10.41 7.83 16.51
CA LEU A 362 11.60 7.85 15.68
C LEU A 362 12.53 8.98 16.15
N PRO A 363 13.83 8.71 16.34
CA PRO A 363 14.80 9.78 16.56
C PRO A 363 14.66 10.86 15.47
N PRO A 364 14.71 12.16 15.81
CA PRO A 364 14.43 13.23 14.84
C PRO A 364 15.30 13.19 13.58
N SER A 365 16.57 12.78 13.70
CA SER A 365 17.48 12.61 12.56
C SER A 365 17.06 11.43 11.68
N LEU A 366 16.76 10.27 12.26
CA LEU A 366 16.27 9.10 11.53
C LEU A 366 14.98 9.44 10.78
N ARG A 367 14.05 10.14 11.44
CA ARG A 367 12.81 10.60 10.81
C ARG A 367 13.07 11.51 9.61
N LYS A 368 13.94 12.52 9.75
CA LYS A 368 14.30 13.42 8.64
C LYS A 368 14.94 12.68 7.46
N THR A 369 15.76 11.66 7.73
CA THR A 369 16.36 10.83 6.68
C THR A 369 15.31 9.97 5.98
N MET A 370 14.38 9.36 6.72
CA MET A 370 13.23 8.63 6.16
C MET A 370 12.37 9.55 5.28
N ASP A 371 12.02 10.75 5.76
CA ASP A 371 11.26 11.73 4.98
C ASP A 371 12.00 12.12 3.69
N SER A 372 13.34 12.21 3.73
CA SER A 372 14.16 12.49 2.55
C SER A 372 14.14 11.33 1.55
N LEU A 373 14.25 10.08 2.01
CA LEU A 373 14.13 8.88 1.17
C LEU A 373 12.76 8.78 0.51
N ILE A 374 11.69 8.99 1.28
CA ILE A 374 10.31 9.03 0.79
C ILE A 374 10.18 10.09 -0.30
N ARG A 375 10.69 11.30 -0.06
CA ARG A 375 10.63 12.40 -1.02
C ARG A 375 11.36 12.08 -2.32
N LEU A 376 12.58 11.55 -2.26
CA LEU A 376 13.31 11.12 -3.46
C LEU A 376 12.57 10.02 -4.21
N ALA A 377 12.01 9.03 -3.50
CA ALA A 377 11.25 7.94 -4.09
C ALA A 377 10.02 8.47 -4.85
N LEU A 378 9.27 9.38 -4.24
CA LEU A 378 8.10 10.02 -4.85
C LEU A 378 8.45 10.91 -6.05
N ILE A 379 9.65 11.51 -6.10
CA ILE A 379 10.14 12.25 -7.27
C ILE A 379 10.46 11.29 -8.42
N VAL A 380 11.09 10.16 -8.13
CA VAL A 380 11.44 9.17 -9.17
C VAL A 380 10.19 8.50 -9.74
N SER A 381 9.16 8.25 -8.92
CA SER A 381 7.88 7.69 -9.38
C SER A 381 6.91 8.71 -9.98
N SER A 382 7.19 10.03 -9.96
CA SER A 382 6.42 11.03 -10.73
C SER A 382 6.71 11.04 -12.24
N ARG A 383 7.69 10.27 -12.72
CA ARG A 383 8.04 10.31 -14.14
C ARG A 383 6.86 9.78 -14.96
N PRO A 384 6.43 10.50 -16.00
CA PRO A 384 5.35 10.08 -16.89
C PRO A 384 5.71 8.80 -17.65
#